data_AF-A0A842Q4B3-F1
#
_entry.id   AF-A0A842Q4B3-F1
#
_cell.length_a   1.000
_cell.length_b   1.000
_cell.length_c   1.000
_cell.angle_alpha   90.00
_cell.angle_beta   90.00
_cell.angle_gamma   90.00
#
_symmetry.space_group_name_H-M   'P 1'
#
loop_
_entity.id
_entity.type
_entity.pdbx_description
1 polymer ?
#
loop_
_entity_poly.entity_id
_entity_poly.type
_entity_poly.pdbx_seq_one_letter_code
_entity_poly.pdbx_strand_id
1 'polypeptide(L)' 'MLNVYEIHRYAGDDFQYVVARTNKYAEEKIRKDVERMNAMLSDELKAQGIRYVFAIGSSTTDIINTKQASKQRERK' A
#
# COMPACT_ATOMS: atom_id res chain seq x y z
N MET A 1 -17.78 11.58 8.52
CA MET A 1 -16.87 10.92 7.57
C MET A 1 -16.05 9.90 8.36
N LEU A 2 -16.16 8.61 8.03
CA LEU A 2 -15.31 7.59 8.63
C LEU A 2 -14.02 7.52 7.81
N ASN A 3 -12.93 8.08 8.31
CA ASN A 3 -11.63 7.95 7.67
C ASN A 3 -11.17 6.50 7.89
N VAL A 4 -11.13 5.72 6.82
CA VAL A 4 -10.58 4.37 6.86
C VAL A 4 -9.11 4.46 6.51
N TYR A 5 -8.25 3.98 7.38
CA TYR A 5 -6.81 3.98 7.18
C TYR A 5 -6.36 2.63 6.67
N GLU A 6 -5.45 2.64 5.71
CA GLU A 6 -4.96 1.47 5.00
C GLU A 6 -3.43 1.44 4.99
N ILE A 7 -2.87 0.24 5.04
CA ILE A 7 -1.44 -0.01 4.88
C ILE A 7 -1.27 -0.78 3.59
N HIS A 8 -0.64 -0.16 2.60
CA HIS A 8 -0.35 -0.77 1.32
C HIS A 8 1.05 -1.37 1.32
N ARG A 9 1.22 -2.54 0.70
CA ARG A 9 2.53 -3.10 0.40
C ARG A 9 2.84 -2.86 -1.07
N TYR A 10 4.04 -2.36 -1.34
CA TYR A 10 4.60 -2.21 -2.67
C TYR A 10 5.82 -3.10 -2.84
N ALA A 11 6.06 -3.54 -4.08
CA ALA A 11 7.35 -4.08 -4.53
C ALA A 11 7.88 -3.18 -5.64
N GLY A 12 8.89 -2.38 -5.34
CA GLY A 12 9.34 -1.29 -6.22
C GLY A 12 8.24 -0.24 -6.36
N ASP A 13 7.77 -0.07 -7.60
CA ASP A 13 6.67 0.83 -7.95
C ASP A 13 5.32 0.11 -8.12
N ASP A 14 5.30 -1.23 -8.05
CA ASP A 14 4.08 -2.01 -8.19
C ASP A 14 3.37 -2.18 -6.84
N PHE A 15 2.10 -1.81 -6.81
CA PHE A 15 1.21 -2.13 -5.70
C PHE A 15 0.97 -3.64 -5.65
N GLN A 16 1.18 -4.25 -4.50
CA GLN A 16 0.87 -5.66 -4.29
C GLN A 16 -0.52 -5.85 -3.69
N TYR A 17 -0.73 -5.40 -2.45
CA TYR A 17 -1.99 -5.58 -1.73
C TYR A 17 -2.07 -4.68 -0.49
N VAL A 18 -3.28 -4.57 0.08
CA VAL A 18 -3.54 -3.93 1.37
C VAL A 18 -3.25 -4.92 2.49
N VAL A 19 -2.29 -4.59 3.35
CA VAL A 19 -1.88 -5.42 4.49
C VAL A 19 -2.87 -5.29 5.64
N ALA A 20 -3.32 -4.06 5.91
CA ALA A 20 -4.23 -3.77 7.00
C ALA A 20 -5.16 -2.62 6.62
N ARG A 21 -6.41 -2.71 7.09
CA ARG A 21 -7.44 -1.69 6.93
C ARG A 21 -8.13 -1.49 8.27
N THR A 22 -8.19 -0.26 8.77
CA THR A 22 -8.79 0.06 10.06
C THR A 22 -9.39 1.45 10.08
N ASN A 23 -10.58 1.57 10.67
CA ASN A 23 -11.26 2.83 10.94
C ASN A 23 -11.35 3.12 12.45
N LYS A 24 -10.76 2.26 13.29
CA LYS A 24 -10.87 2.31 14.75
C LYS A 24 -9.73 3.07 15.43
N TYR A 25 -8.62 3.29 14.72
CA TYR A 25 -7.41 3.89 15.27
C TYR A 25 -7.13 5.23 14.62
N ALA A 26 -6.43 6.11 15.36
CA ALA A 26 -5.97 7.39 14.84
C ALA A 26 -4.84 7.22 13.81
N GLU A 27 -4.75 8.16 12.87
CA GLU A 27 -3.72 8.21 11.83
C GLU A 27 -2.29 8.05 12.38
N GLU A 28 -1.97 8.74 13.48
CA GLU A 28 -0.64 8.65 14.12
C GLU A 28 -0.26 7.22 14.50
N LYS A 29 -1.24 6.41 14.94
CA LYS A 29 -1.00 5.02 15.31
C LYS A 29 -0.65 4.20 14.07
N ILE A 30 -1.33 4.45 12.96
CA ILE A 30 -1.09 3.73 11.70
C ILE A 30 0.24 4.14 11.10
N ARG A 31 0.60 5.43 11.14
CA ARG A 31 1.93 5.88 10.71
C ARG A 31 3.06 5.23 11.51
N LYS A 32 2.92 5.16 12.84
CA LYS A 32 3.90 4.46 13.69
C LYS A 32 3.98 2.97 13.36
N ASP A 33 2.86 2.34 13.00
CA ASP A 33 2.84 0.93 12.59
C ASP A 33 3.58 0.73 11.26
N VAL A 34 3.29 1.54 10.25
CA VAL A 34 3.98 1.54 8.95
C VAL A 34 5.49 1.75 9.11
N GLU A 35 5.91 2.70 9.96
CA GLU A 35 7.32 2.95 10.24
C GLU A 35 7.99 1.71 10.86
N ARG A 36 7.36 1.10 11.88
CA ARG A 36 7.86 -0.14 12.48
C ARG A 36 7.92 -1.29 11.47
N MET A 37 6.90 -1.44 10.62
CA MET A 37 6.88 -2.47 9.59
C MET A 37 8.02 -2.29 8.59
N ASN A 38 8.29 -1.05 8.15
CA ASN A 38 9.43 -0.77 7.28
C ASN A 38 10.78 -0.96 8.01
N ALA A 39 10.86 -0.63 9.30
CA ALA A 39 12.06 -0.87 10.09
C ALA A 39 12.33 -2.38 10.28
N MET A 40 11.28 -3.18 10.44
CA MET A 40 11.35 -4.64 10.54
C MET A 40 11.58 -5.35 9.20
N LEU A 41 11.51 -4.66 8.06
CA LEU A 41 11.88 -5.24 6.77
C LEU A 41 13.37 -5.57 6.77
N SER A 42 13.69 -6.83 6.51
CA SER A 42 15.05 -7.29 6.24
C SER A 42 15.63 -6.57 5.02
N ASP A 43 16.95 -6.36 5.03
CA ASP A 43 17.67 -5.72 3.92
C ASP A 43 17.42 -6.41 2.57
N GLU A 44 17.24 -7.73 2.55
CA GLU A 44 16.88 -8.47 1.33
C GLU A 44 15.54 -8.03 0.74
N LEU A 45 14.52 -7.81 1.58
CA LEU A 45 13.22 -7.33 1.12
C LEU A 45 13.27 -5.87 0.69
N LYS A 46 14.06 -5.04 1.38
CA LYS A 46 14.31 -3.66 0.96
C LYS A 46 15.04 -3.61 -0.39
N ALA A 47 15.99 -4.51 -0.62
CA ALA A 47 16.71 -4.65 -1.88
C ALA A 47 15.79 -5.11 -3.03
N GLN A 48 14.76 -5.91 -2.72
CA GLN A 48 13.68 -6.25 -3.67
C GLN A 48 12.70 -5.08 -3.91
N GLY A 49 12.90 -3.93 -3.27
CA GLY A 49 12.03 -2.77 -3.37
C GLY A 49 10.76 -2.88 -2.52
N ILE A 50 10.68 -3.82 -1.58
CA ILE A 50 9.52 -3.94 -0.69
C ILE A 50 9.44 -2.72 0.22
N ARG A 51 8.28 -2.07 0.26
CA ARG A 51 7.99 -0.97 1.19
C ARG A 51 6.52 -0.99 1.62
N TYR A 52 6.27 -0.60 2.87
CA TYR A 52 4.92 -0.38 3.37
C TYR A 52 4.60 1.11 3.33
N VAL A 53 3.41 1.47 2.86
CA VAL A 53 3.00 2.86 2.69
C VAL A 53 1.65 3.06 3.37
N PHE A 54 1.54 4.16 4.10
CA PHE A 54 0.28 4.61 4.69
C PHE A 54 -0.63 5.20 3.60
N ALA A 55 -1.86 4.71 3.52
CA ALA A 55 -2.89 5.19 2.61
C ALA A 55 -4.17 5.52 3.39
N ILE A 56 -4.94 6.48 2.87
CA ILE A 56 -6.25 6.82 3.40
C ILE A 56 -7.29 6.28 2.43
N GLY A 57 -7.93 5.19 2.84
CA GLY A 57 -9.06 4.59 2.14
C GLY A 57 -10.26 5.50 2.23
N SER A 58 -10.39 6.39 1.25
CA SER A 58 -11.68 7.03 1.01
C SER A 58 -12.63 5.95 0.53
N SER A 59 -13.86 5.90 1.06
CA SER A 59 -14.94 5.05 0.51
C SER A 59 -15.39 5.48 -0.90
N THR A 60 -14.53 6.21 -1.62
CA THR A 60 -14.76 6.90 -2.88
C THR A 60 -13.51 6.89 -3.78
N THR A 61 -12.61 5.92 -3.60
CA THR A 61 -11.47 5.71 -4.51
C THR A 61 -11.45 4.28 -5.06
N ASP A 62 -12.63 3.76 -5.40
CA ASP A 62 -12.72 3.01 -6.64
C ASP A 62 -12.34 3.98 -7.76
N ILE A 63 -11.42 3.59 -8.65
CA ILE A 63 -10.87 4.39 -9.75
C ILE A 63 -9.74 5.34 -9.31
N ILE A 64 -8.50 4.85 -9.29
CA ILE A 64 -7.24 5.46 -9.79
C ILE A 64 -6.09 4.61 -9.17
N ASN A 65 -5.89 3.38 -9.67
CA ASN A 65 -4.53 2.84 -9.92
C ASN A 65 -4.48 1.42 -10.50
N THR A 66 -5.61 0.79 -10.85
CA THR A 66 -5.60 -0.49 -11.59
C THR A 66 -5.47 -0.28 -13.11
N LYS A 67 -4.57 0.61 -13.53
CA LYS A 67 -4.21 0.81 -14.95
C LYS A 67 -2.71 1.02 -15.17
N GLN A 68 -1.84 0.42 -14.36
CA GLN A 68 -0.43 0.24 -14.75
C GLN A 68 0.08 -1.09 -14.24
N ALA A 69 -0.14 -2.16 -15.01
CA ALA A 69 0.64 -3.40 -15.06
C ALA A 69 -0.22 -4.57 -15.55
N SER A 70 -0.80 -4.46 -16.74
CA SER A 70 -1.20 -5.65 -17.50
C SER A 70 -1.02 -5.37 -18.98
N LYS A 71 0.07 -5.92 -19.49
CA LYS A 71 0.38 -6.12 -20.91
C LYS A 71 -0.90 -6.39 -21.72
N GLN A 72 -1.19 -5.55 -22.70
CA GLN A 72 -1.88 -6.02 -23.91
C GLN A 72 -0.97 -5.73 -25.10
N ARG A 73 -0.03 -6.65 -25.30
CA ARG A 73 0.83 -6.75 -26.46
C ARG A 73 0.34 -7.92 -27.29
N GLU A 74 -0.73 -7.73 -28.05
CA GLU A 74 -1.19 -8.67 -29.08
C GLU A 74 -1.92 -7.81 -30.13
N ARG A 75 -1.23 -7.35 -31.19
CA ARG A 75 -1.11 -8.04 -32.48
C ARG A 75 -2.42 -8.66 -32.95
N LYS A 76 -3.21 -7.91 -33.73
CA LYS A 76 -3.40 -8.13 -35.17
C LYS A 76 -4.21 -7.00 -35.79
#